data_AF-A0A087V1F7-F1
#
_entry.id   AF-A0A087V1F7-F1
#
_cell.length_a   1.000
_cell.length_b   1.000
_cell.length_c   1.000
_cell.angle_alpha   90.00
_cell.angle_beta   90.00
_cell.angle_gamma   90.00
#
_symmetry.space_group_name_H-M   'P 1'
#
loop_
_entity.id
_entity.type
_entity.pdbx_description
1 polymer ?
#
loop_
_entity_poly.entity_id
_entity_poly.type
_entity_poly.pdbx_seq_one_letter_code
_entity_poly.pdbx_strand_id
1 'polypeptide(L)'
;MASNEARTQSNCYNISTQSQLPWGVRKERQTFPSGINIDIEVKPGEFILRTLFAEFTVQAERKIDLVLAEVLERPLSKSLQRGEDALFDQLLSAFGSVAEHCLPSLLRTLFAWYDRQGVDSSLSQEHRLRADSKNKNDLQEKTEKDYLHERRDLAVEFIFCLVIIEVLKQLSVHPGHDDLVNYIENLAFKHFRFREGAQTGPNAQNVNIIADLYAEVIGVLAQSRFQSVRKRFMAELKELRSKEPSPITTHSIISLLMGMKFFRVKMVPIEEFEASFQFMQECATYFLEVKDKDIKHALAGLFVEILVPVAATVKNEVNVPCLKTFVEMLYSHTLDLCTKKKHSLALFPLVTCLLCVSQKPFFLQNWHYFL
;
A
#
# COMPACT_ATOMS: atom_id res chain seq x y z
N MET A 1 32.80 2.24 -89.85
CA MET A 1 32.76 0.80 -90.22
C MET A 1 32.55 0.03 -88.93
N ALA A 2 31.30 -0.16 -88.53
CA ALA A 2 30.45 -1.29 -88.90
C ALA A 2 30.70 -2.52 -88.00
N SER A 3 29.77 -2.68 -87.04
CA SER A 3 29.09 -3.92 -86.62
C SER A 3 29.93 -5.14 -86.24
N ASN A 4 29.76 -5.68 -85.03
CA ASN A 4 28.66 -6.61 -84.77
C ASN A 4 28.56 -7.02 -83.29
N GLU A 5 27.32 -7.22 -82.87
CA GLU A 5 26.88 -7.73 -81.58
C GLU A 5 27.24 -9.21 -81.40
N ALA A 6 27.52 -9.60 -80.15
CA ALA A 6 27.20 -10.94 -79.66
C ALA A 6 26.75 -10.82 -78.19
N ARG A 7 25.46 -11.04 -77.97
CA ARG A 7 24.82 -11.15 -76.65
C ARG A 7 25.24 -12.46 -75.99
N THR A 8 25.61 -12.42 -74.71
CA THR A 8 25.40 -13.56 -73.81
C THR A 8 25.07 -13.03 -72.41
N GLN A 9 23.93 -13.49 -71.91
CA GLN A 9 23.30 -13.11 -70.65
C GLN A 9 24.27 -13.34 -69.48
N SER A 10 24.54 -12.28 -68.71
CA SER A 10 25.26 -12.39 -67.43
C SER A 10 24.25 -12.31 -66.30
N ASN A 11 24.00 -13.47 -65.69
CA ASN A 11 23.25 -13.62 -64.44
C ASN A 11 23.90 -12.77 -63.34
N CYS A 12 23.10 -11.92 -62.71
CA CYS A 12 23.46 -11.19 -61.52
C CYS A 12 23.44 -12.17 -60.33
N TYR A 13 24.57 -12.78 -60.00
CA TYR A 13 24.76 -13.46 -58.71
C TYR A 13 25.35 -12.44 -57.73
N ASN A 14 24.47 -11.79 -56.97
CA ASN A 14 24.85 -11.10 -55.75
C ASN A 14 25.36 -12.15 -54.75
N ILE A 15 26.67 -12.18 -54.51
CA ILE A 15 27.27 -12.96 -53.44
C ILE A 15 27.02 -12.22 -52.12
N SER A 16 26.02 -12.73 -51.40
CA SER A 16 25.75 -12.46 -50.01
C SER A 16 26.97 -12.76 -49.14
N THR A 17 27.50 -11.76 -48.45
CA THR A 17 28.32 -11.97 -47.25
C THR A 17 27.94 -10.93 -46.19
N GLN A 18 26.78 -11.14 -45.56
CA GLN A 18 26.53 -10.59 -44.22
C GLN A 18 27.31 -11.46 -43.22
N SER A 19 28.37 -10.90 -42.64
CA SER A 19 28.99 -11.42 -41.43
C SER A 19 28.06 -11.17 -40.24
N GLN A 20 27.16 -12.12 -39.97
CA GLN A 20 26.36 -12.12 -38.74
C GLN A 20 27.20 -12.61 -37.56
N LEU A 21 27.31 -11.78 -36.53
CA LEU A 21 27.70 -12.23 -35.19
C LEU A 21 26.56 -13.04 -34.55
N PRO A 22 26.83 -13.96 -33.60
CA PRO A 22 25.88 -14.99 -33.16
C PRO A 22 24.65 -14.48 -32.39
N TRP A 23 24.60 -13.19 -32.08
CA TRP A 23 23.51 -12.54 -31.34
C TRP A 23 22.69 -11.58 -32.23
N GLY A 24 22.64 -11.84 -33.53
CA GLY A 24 21.84 -11.07 -34.49
C GLY A 24 20.33 -11.17 -34.21
N VAL A 25 19.81 -10.28 -33.37
CA VAL A 25 18.37 -10.10 -33.18
C VAL A 25 17.76 -9.62 -34.48
N ARG A 26 16.90 -10.44 -35.10
CA ARG A 26 15.95 -9.98 -36.12
C ARG A 26 15.14 -8.83 -35.51
N LYS A 27 15.22 -7.65 -36.11
CA LYS A 27 14.29 -6.52 -35.86
C LYS A 27 12.90 -6.89 -36.42
N GLU A 28 12.22 -7.84 -35.79
CA GLU A 28 10.76 -7.86 -35.84
C GLU A 28 10.28 -6.85 -34.81
N ARG A 29 9.90 -5.66 -35.31
CA ARG A 29 9.28 -4.58 -34.52
C ARG A 29 8.03 -5.14 -33.84
N GLN A 30 8.07 -5.30 -32.52
CA GLN A 30 6.84 -5.22 -31.74
C GLN A 30 6.30 -3.80 -31.92
N THR A 31 5.11 -3.70 -32.50
CA THR A 31 4.35 -2.45 -32.58
C THR A 31 3.97 -2.04 -31.16
N PHE A 32 4.66 -1.01 -30.65
CA PHE A 32 4.29 -0.26 -29.45
C PHE A 32 2.82 0.21 -29.54
N PRO A 33 2.13 0.45 -28.41
CA PRO A 33 0.81 1.10 -28.44
C PRO A 33 0.89 2.39 -29.27
N SER A 34 0.01 2.48 -30.27
CA SER A 34 0.00 3.52 -31.30
C SER A 34 -0.18 4.91 -30.68
N GLY A 35 0.90 5.67 -30.49
CA GLY A 35 0.81 7.07 -30.06
C GLY A 35 2.05 7.67 -29.39
N ILE A 36 3.01 6.87 -28.94
CA ILE A 36 4.16 7.37 -28.17
C ILE A 36 5.42 7.35 -29.05
N ASN A 37 5.88 8.54 -29.46
CA ASN A 37 7.13 8.71 -30.22
C ASN A 37 8.30 8.83 -29.23
N ILE A 38 9.00 7.73 -28.95
CA ILE A 38 10.13 7.70 -28.02
C ILE A 38 11.42 7.87 -28.83
N ASP A 39 12.12 8.98 -28.59
CA ASP A 39 13.43 9.28 -29.18
C ASP A 39 14.49 8.25 -28.71
N ILE A 40 15.23 7.70 -29.68
CA ILE A 40 16.20 6.61 -29.48
C ILE A 40 17.59 7.17 -29.11
N GLU A 41 17.79 8.49 -29.19
CA GLU A 41 19.04 9.15 -28.77
C GLU A 41 19.17 9.36 -27.25
N VAL A 42 18.20 8.84 -26.49
CA VAL A 42 18.11 8.97 -25.03
C VAL A 42 18.96 7.92 -24.31
N LYS A 43 19.49 8.24 -23.12
CA LYS A 43 20.24 7.29 -22.29
C LYS A 43 19.40 6.02 -22.04
N PRO A 44 19.98 4.81 -22.06
CA PRO A 44 19.22 3.56 -21.94
C PRO A 44 18.29 3.49 -20.72
N GLY A 45 18.75 3.96 -19.56
CA GLY A 45 17.92 3.98 -18.34
C GLY A 45 16.72 4.94 -18.42
N GLU A 46 16.91 6.08 -19.08
CA GLU A 46 15.83 7.04 -19.29
C GLU A 46 14.84 6.54 -20.35
N PHE A 47 15.33 5.87 -21.40
CA PHE A 47 14.48 5.18 -22.36
C PHE A 47 13.59 4.14 -21.67
N ILE A 48 14.17 3.27 -20.84
CA ILE A 48 13.43 2.25 -20.08
C ILE A 48 12.35 2.90 -19.19
N LEU A 49 12.71 3.93 -18.44
CA LEU A 49 11.76 4.63 -17.55
C LEU A 49 10.60 5.25 -18.33
N ARG A 50 10.88 5.92 -19.46
CA ARG A 50 9.85 6.53 -20.31
C ARG A 50 8.92 5.46 -20.88
N THR A 51 9.46 4.35 -21.38
CA THR A 51 8.64 3.25 -21.90
C THR A 51 7.78 2.62 -20.80
N LEU A 52 8.36 2.37 -19.63
CA LEU A 52 7.65 1.77 -18.51
C LEU A 52 6.50 2.65 -18.02
N PHE A 53 6.74 3.95 -17.84
CA PHE A 53 5.69 4.89 -17.44
C PHE A 53 4.63 5.09 -18.52
N ALA A 54 5.00 5.06 -19.80
CA ALA A 54 4.02 5.20 -20.87
C ALA A 54 3.08 3.98 -20.92
N GLU A 55 3.62 2.76 -20.82
CA GLU A 55 2.82 1.54 -20.71
C GLU A 55 1.93 1.58 -19.45
N PHE A 56 2.48 2.04 -18.32
CA PHE A 56 1.71 2.23 -17.10
C PHE A 56 0.54 3.16 -17.27
N THR A 57 0.72 4.32 -17.88
CA THR A 57 -0.39 5.27 -18.07
C THR A 57 -1.51 4.66 -18.91
N VAL A 58 -1.18 3.93 -19.96
CA VAL A 58 -2.16 3.26 -20.83
C VAL A 58 -2.90 2.16 -20.07
N GLN A 59 -2.19 1.30 -19.32
CA GLN A 59 -2.83 0.24 -18.55
C GLN A 59 -3.64 0.77 -17.37
N ALA A 60 -3.18 1.83 -16.71
CA ALA A 60 -3.90 2.48 -15.61
C ALA A 60 -5.22 3.09 -16.10
N GLU A 61 -5.19 3.85 -17.20
CA GLU A 61 -6.41 4.41 -17.82
C GLU A 61 -7.39 3.30 -18.22
N ARG A 62 -6.90 2.27 -18.91
CA ARG A 62 -7.72 1.10 -19.28
C ARG A 62 -8.37 0.45 -18.06
N LYS A 63 -7.63 0.27 -16.97
CA LYS A 63 -8.16 -0.31 -15.73
C LYS A 63 -9.20 0.58 -15.05
N ILE A 64 -8.98 1.90 -15.05
CA ILE A 64 -9.94 2.88 -14.53
C ILE A 64 -11.24 2.83 -15.34
N ASP A 65 -11.15 2.83 -16.68
CA ASP A 65 -12.33 2.74 -17.55
C ASP A 65 -13.12 1.44 -17.33
N LEU A 66 -12.42 0.32 -17.14
CA LEU A 66 -13.04 -0.96 -16.84
C LEU A 66 -13.84 -0.91 -15.53
N VAL A 67 -13.27 -0.38 -14.44
CA VAL A 67 -14.00 -0.32 -13.15
C VAL A 67 -15.13 0.70 -13.13
N LEU A 68 -15.06 1.73 -13.98
CA LEU A 68 -16.15 2.71 -14.16
C LEU A 68 -17.30 2.14 -15.01
N ALA A 69 -17.03 1.17 -15.87
CA ALA A 69 -18.06 0.44 -16.62
C ALA A 69 -18.77 -0.64 -15.78
N GLU A 70 -18.20 -1.01 -14.63
CA GLU A 70 -18.79 -1.99 -13.70
C GLU A 70 -19.90 -1.38 -12.83
N VAL A 71 -20.74 -2.25 -12.25
CA VAL A 71 -21.75 -1.85 -11.27
C VAL A 71 -21.07 -1.22 -10.04
N LEU A 72 -21.60 -0.10 -9.57
CA LEU A 72 -21.02 0.72 -8.49
C LEU A 72 -20.75 -0.06 -7.19
N GLU A 73 -21.62 -1.02 -6.86
CA GLU A 73 -21.49 -1.90 -5.68
C GLU A 73 -20.35 -2.93 -5.80
N ARG A 74 -19.82 -3.16 -7.00
CA ARG A 74 -18.73 -4.11 -7.21
C ARG A 74 -17.45 -3.55 -6.58
N PRO A 75 -16.81 -4.26 -5.64
CA PRO A 75 -15.59 -3.80 -5.01
C PRO A 75 -14.44 -3.68 -6.01
N LEU A 76 -13.66 -2.60 -5.94
CA LEU A 76 -12.51 -2.36 -6.81
C LEU A 76 -11.47 -3.49 -6.74
N SER A 77 -11.34 -4.14 -5.59
CA SER A 77 -10.43 -5.27 -5.38
C SER A 77 -10.74 -6.48 -6.25
N LYS A 78 -11.92 -6.59 -6.86
CA LYS A 78 -12.27 -7.68 -7.79
C LYS A 78 -11.78 -7.46 -9.22
N SER A 79 -11.15 -6.32 -9.49
CA SER A 79 -10.72 -5.95 -10.84
C SER A 79 -9.32 -5.32 -10.85
N LEU A 80 -8.92 -4.66 -9.76
CA LEU A 80 -7.63 -3.99 -9.64
C LEU A 80 -6.60 -4.74 -8.80
N GLN A 81 -7.00 -5.69 -7.95
CA GLN A 81 -6.08 -6.35 -7.03
C GLN A 81 -5.03 -7.20 -7.76
N ARG A 82 -3.87 -7.37 -7.12
CA ARG A 82 -2.81 -8.28 -7.57
C ARG A 82 -3.37 -9.67 -7.86
N GLY A 83 -2.99 -10.25 -8.98
CA GLY A 83 -3.48 -11.56 -9.46
C GLY A 83 -4.70 -11.49 -10.40
N GLU A 84 -5.40 -10.36 -10.48
CA GLU A 84 -6.53 -10.19 -11.40
C GLU A 84 -6.07 -9.89 -12.84
N ASP A 85 -4.85 -9.38 -13.04
CA ASP A 85 -4.30 -9.05 -14.34
C ASP A 85 -2.80 -9.28 -14.41
N ALA A 86 -2.41 -10.39 -15.03
CA ALA A 86 -1.02 -10.81 -15.15
C ALA A 86 -0.13 -9.80 -15.90
N LEU A 87 -0.67 -9.04 -16.87
CA LEU A 87 0.12 -8.03 -17.60
C LEU A 87 0.42 -6.85 -16.69
N PHE A 88 -0.58 -6.41 -15.91
CA PHE A 88 -0.40 -5.34 -14.95
C PHE A 88 0.51 -5.77 -13.78
N ASP A 89 0.40 -7.01 -13.31
CA ASP A 89 1.29 -7.54 -12.27
C ASP A 89 2.77 -7.60 -12.73
N GLN A 90 3.01 -7.96 -13.99
CA GLN A 90 4.34 -7.89 -14.60
C GLN A 90 4.87 -6.44 -14.63
N LEU A 91 4.01 -5.49 -14.95
CA LEU A 91 4.35 -4.07 -14.94
C LEU A 91 4.71 -3.59 -13.52
N LEU A 92 3.94 -3.96 -12.49
CA LEU A 92 4.26 -3.67 -11.09
C LEU A 92 5.63 -4.24 -10.70
N SER A 93 5.89 -5.51 -11.01
CA SER A 93 7.18 -6.17 -10.77
C SER A 93 8.34 -5.46 -11.48
N ALA A 94 8.12 -4.97 -12.70
CA ALA A 94 9.10 -4.18 -13.44
C ALA A 94 9.38 -2.83 -12.75
N PHE A 95 8.37 -2.13 -12.23
CA PHE A 95 8.58 -0.93 -11.40
C PHE A 95 9.40 -1.24 -10.15
N GLY A 96 9.11 -2.34 -9.44
CA GLY A 96 9.88 -2.78 -8.27
C GLY A 96 11.35 -3.06 -8.58
N SER A 97 11.62 -3.69 -9.71
CA SER A 97 12.99 -4.01 -10.15
C SER A 97 13.75 -2.76 -10.56
N VAL A 98 13.13 -1.87 -11.35
CA VAL A 98 13.75 -0.62 -11.81
C VAL A 98 13.95 0.37 -10.66
N ALA A 99 13.09 0.33 -9.63
CA ALA A 99 13.20 1.19 -8.46
C ALA A 99 14.56 1.03 -7.76
N GLU A 100 15.19 -0.14 -7.76
CA GLU A 100 16.51 -0.38 -7.15
C GLU A 100 17.59 0.61 -7.66
N HIS A 101 17.43 1.12 -8.88
CA HIS A 101 18.43 1.99 -9.50
C HIS A 101 18.00 3.46 -9.57
N CYS A 102 16.71 3.75 -9.51
CA CYS A 102 16.20 5.11 -9.76
C CYS A 102 14.90 5.45 -9.00
N LEU A 103 14.68 4.86 -7.83
CA LEU A 103 13.51 5.10 -6.98
C LEU A 103 13.15 6.58 -6.81
N PRO A 104 14.07 7.52 -6.52
CA PRO A 104 13.68 8.91 -6.32
C PRO A 104 13.10 9.59 -7.56
N SER A 105 13.57 9.20 -8.76
CA SER A 105 13.04 9.73 -10.02
C SER A 105 11.70 9.09 -10.36
N LEU A 106 11.57 7.79 -10.11
CA LEU A 106 10.35 7.02 -10.29
C LEU A 106 9.24 7.57 -9.38
N LEU A 107 9.51 7.76 -8.08
CA LEU A 107 8.54 8.33 -7.14
C LEU A 107 8.10 9.73 -7.54
N ARG A 108 9.01 10.62 -7.95
CA ARG A 108 8.64 11.97 -8.40
C ARG A 108 7.73 11.94 -9.62
N THR A 109 8.04 11.08 -10.60
CA THR A 109 7.19 10.91 -11.79
C THR A 109 5.83 10.31 -11.42
N LEU A 110 5.80 9.34 -10.51
CA LEU A 110 4.57 8.71 -10.03
C LEU A 110 3.69 9.70 -9.24
N PHE A 111 4.28 10.52 -8.38
CA PHE A 111 3.56 11.59 -7.66
C PHE A 111 3.03 12.64 -8.64
N ALA A 112 3.82 13.04 -9.63
CA ALA A 112 3.36 13.96 -10.66
C ALA A 112 2.22 13.35 -11.50
N TRP A 113 2.22 12.05 -11.76
CA TRP A 113 1.10 11.36 -12.40
C TRP A 113 -0.14 11.38 -11.49
N TYR A 114 0.01 11.06 -10.20
CA TYR A 114 -1.07 11.06 -9.22
C TYR A 114 -1.69 12.45 -9.04
N ASP A 115 -0.88 13.48 -8.85
CA ASP A 115 -1.33 14.87 -8.71
C ASP A 115 -2.11 15.34 -9.94
N ARG A 116 -1.71 14.92 -11.15
CA ARG A 116 -2.43 15.23 -12.40
C ARG A 116 -3.81 14.57 -12.50
N GLN A 117 -4.06 13.49 -11.76
CA GLN A 117 -5.38 12.85 -11.75
C GLN A 117 -6.43 13.69 -11.01
N GLY A 118 -5.99 14.62 -10.16
CA GLY A 118 -6.84 15.60 -9.48
C GLY A 118 -7.64 15.03 -8.31
N VAL A 119 -7.24 13.88 -7.74
CA VAL A 119 -7.92 13.15 -6.64
C VAL A 119 -8.18 14.04 -5.42
N ASP A 120 -7.29 14.99 -5.13
CA ASP A 120 -7.44 15.89 -3.98
C ASP A 120 -8.33 17.13 -4.24
N SER A 121 -8.64 17.42 -5.50
CA SER A 121 -9.47 18.58 -5.91
C SER A 121 -10.94 18.39 -5.52
N SER A 122 -11.38 17.14 -5.35
CA SER A 122 -12.75 16.76 -4.99
C SER A 122 -13.02 16.84 -3.48
N LEU A 123 -11.98 16.80 -2.64
CA LEU A 123 -12.10 16.92 -1.17
C LEU A 123 -12.39 18.34 -0.66
N SER A 124 -12.33 19.35 -1.53
CA SER A 124 -12.85 20.70 -1.29
C SER A 124 -14.38 20.84 -1.45
N GLN A 125 -15.13 19.73 -1.37
CA GLN A 125 -16.60 19.75 -1.34
C GLN A 125 -17.21 20.16 0.01
N GLU A 126 -16.44 20.60 1.01
CA GLU A 126 -17.00 21.35 2.15
C GLU A 126 -17.64 22.69 1.73
N HIS A 127 -17.41 23.16 0.50
CA HIS A 127 -17.97 24.43 -0.01
C HIS A 127 -19.32 24.33 -0.75
N ARG A 128 -19.97 23.16 -0.88
CA ARG A 128 -21.24 23.03 -1.64
C ARG A 128 -22.51 22.93 -0.79
N LEU A 129 -22.49 23.40 0.46
CA LEU A 129 -23.71 23.65 1.26
C LEU A 129 -24.50 24.89 0.82
N ARG A 130 -24.24 25.46 -0.37
CA ARG A 130 -25.05 26.54 -0.96
C ARG A 130 -25.36 26.25 -2.41
N ALA A 131 -26.37 25.44 -2.65
CA ALA A 131 -27.15 25.48 -3.87
C ALA A 131 -28.61 25.16 -3.54
N ASP A 132 -29.29 26.22 -3.14
CA ASP A 132 -30.74 26.32 -3.08
C ASP A 132 -31.27 26.18 -4.51
N SER A 133 -31.73 24.99 -4.91
CA SER A 133 -32.49 24.79 -6.16
C SER A 133 -33.30 23.50 -6.16
N LYS A 134 -34.60 23.69 -6.34
CA LYS A 134 -35.69 22.72 -6.32
C LYS A 134 -35.74 21.94 -7.64
N ASN A 135 -35.17 20.74 -7.70
CA ASN A 135 -35.60 19.70 -8.64
C ASN A 135 -35.09 18.32 -8.22
N LYS A 136 -36.00 17.37 -7.99
CA LYS A 136 -35.66 16.05 -7.41
C LYS A 136 -34.87 15.15 -8.38
N ASN A 137 -35.11 15.29 -9.70
CA ASN A 137 -34.39 14.53 -10.74
C ASN A 137 -32.96 15.06 -10.97
N ASP A 138 -32.76 16.39 -10.98
CA ASP A 138 -31.42 17.00 -11.12
C ASP A 138 -30.51 16.67 -9.93
N LEU A 139 -31.09 16.54 -8.73
CA LEU A 139 -30.34 16.09 -7.54
C LEU A 139 -29.88 14.63 -7.66
N GLN A 140 -30.70 13.75 -8.23
CA GLN A 140 -30.37 12.32 -8.35
C GLN A 140 -29.28 12.08 -9.40
N GLU A 141 -29.37 12.71 -10.57
CA GLU A 141 -28.33 12.61 -11.61
C GLU A 141 -26.99 13.22 -11.15
N LYS A 142 -27.04 14.31 -10.39
CA LYS A 142 -25.85 14.93 -9.79
C LYS A 142 -25.18 14.01 -8.77
N THR A 143 -25.98 13.33 -7.95
CA THR A 143 -25.48 12.40 -6.92
C THR A 143 -24.83 11.17 -7.55
N GLU A 144 -25.39 10.64 -8.63
CA GLU A 144 -24.81 9.51 -9.38
C GLU A 144 -23.46 9.88 -10.01
N LYS A 145 -23.37 11.06 -10.63
CA LYS A 145 -22.11 11.60 -11.15
C LYS A 145 -21.06 11.77 -10.04
N ASP A 146 -21.44 12.29 -8.88
CA ASP A 146 -20.55 12.45 -7.74
C ASP A 146 -20.00 11.08 -7.25
N TYR A 147 -20.82 10.02 -7.21
CA TYR A 147 -20.35 8.67 -6.86
C TYR A 147 -19.41 8.05 -7.90
N LEU A 148 -19.64 8.29 -9.20
CA LEU A 148 -18.75 7.83 -10.25
C LEU A 148 -17.41 8.57 -10.21
N HIS A 149 -17.41 9.86 -9.90
CA HIS A 149 -16.18 10.62 -9.68
C HIS A 149 -15.40 10.11 -8.47
N GLU A 150 -16.05 9.88 -7.33
CA GLU A 150 -15.40 9.28 -6.17
C GLU A 150 -14.86 7.87 -6.48
N ARG A 151 -15.60 7.05 -7.24
CA ARG A 151 -15.13 5.73 -7.67
C ARG A 151 -13.89 5.80 -8.55
N ARG A 152 -13.84 6.76 -9.48
CA ARG A 152 -12.66 7.03 -10.32
C ARG A 152 -11.46 7.38 -9.44
N ASP A 153 -11.66 8.31 -8.51
CA ASP A 153 -10.61 8.76 -7.60
C ASP A 153 -10.08 7.58 -6.79
N LEU A 154 -10.95 6.77 -6.17
CA LEU A 154 -10.56 5.57 -5.45
C LEU A 154 -9.82 4.54 -6.33
N ALA A 155 -10.20 4.39 -7.61
CA ALA A 155 -9.48 3.51 -8.55
C ALA A 155 -8.06 4.01 -8.85
N VAL A 156 -7.89 5.32 -9.02
CA VAL A 156 -6.56 5.95 -9.15
C VAL A 156 -5.71 5.67 -7.91
N GLU A 157 -6.27 5.89 -6.72
CA GLU A 157 -5.58 5.64 -5.45
C GLU A 157 -5.20 4.17 -5.28
N PHE A 158 -6.08 3.26 -5.69
CA PHE A 158 -5.81 1.82 -5.66
C PHE A 158 -4.56 1.50 -6.47
N ILE A 159 -4.55 1.91 -7.75
CA ILE A 159 -3.45 1.67 -8.68
C ILE A 159 -2.16 2.31 -8.16
N PHE A 160 -2.26 3.55 -7.66
CA PHE A 160 -1.14 4.27 -7.06
C PHE A 160 -0.53 3.51 -5.88
N CYS A 161 -1.35 3.03 -4.95
CA CYS A 161 -0.89 2.25 -3.81
C CYS A 161 -0.19 0.96 -4.25
N LEU A 162 -0.72 0.24 -5.24
CA LEU A 162 -0.09 -0.99 -5.74
C LEU A 162 1.33 -0.74 -6.27
N VAL A 163 1.53 0.33 -7.04
CA VAL A 163 2.86 0.72 -7.53
C VAL A 163 3.76 1.13 -6.36
N ILE A 164 3.27 1.97 -5.45
CA ILE A 164 4.06 2.44 -4.30
C ILE A 164 4.53 1.29 -3.42
N ILE A 165 3.66 0.34 -3.10
CA ILE A 165 4.00 -0.83 -2.29
C ILE A 165 5.16 -1.60 -2.92
N GLU A 166 5.19 -1.72 -4.25
CA GLU A 166 6.24 -2.47 -4.94
C GLU A 166 7.57 -1.71 -4.97
N VAL A 167 7.53 -0.40 -5.27
CA VAL A 167 8.76 0.41 -5.37
C VAL A 167 9.39 0.69 -4.00
N LEU A 168 8.58 0.82 -2.94
CA LEU A 168 9.09 1.12 -1.59
C LEU A 168 9.90 -0.02 -0.98
N LYS A 169 9.80 -1.25 -1.49
CA LYS A 169 10.68 -2.36 -1.09
C LYS A 169 12.15 -2.01 -1.32
N GLN A 170 12.46 -1.19 -2.31
CA GLN A 170 13.81 -0.74 -2.64
C GLN A 170 14.26 0.51 -1.88
N LEU A 171 13.43 1.08 -0.99
CA LEU A 171 13.79 2.33 -0.30
C LEU A 171 15.05 2.20 0.57
N SER A 172 15.33 1.01 1.08
CA SER A 172 16.52 0.75 1.93
C SER A 172 17.84 1.00 1.22
N VAL A 173 17.91 0.82 -0.11
CA VAL A 173 19.12 1.09 -0.91
C VAL A 173 19.25 2.56 -1.33
N HIS A 174 18.27 3.40 -1.00
CA HIS A 174 18.26 4.84 -1.28
C HIS A 174 18.22 5.65 0.03
N PRO A 175 19.39 5.95 0.63
CA PRO A 175 19.45 6.78 1.83
C PRO A 175 19.00 8.22 1.55
N GLY A 176 18.34 8.86 2.53
CA GLY A 176 17.79 10.21 2.42
C GLY A 176 16.39 10.25 1.81
N HIS A 177 16.08 11.35 1.11
CA HIS A 177 14.78 11.63 0.48
C HIS A 177 13.60 11.75 1.46
N ASP A 178 13.84 12.41 2.59
CA ASP A 178 12.80 12.66 3.60
C ASP A 178 11.62 13.44 3.01
N ASP A 179 11.84 14.26 1.98
CA ASP A 179 10.78 14.93 1.22
C ASP A 179 9.77 13.93 0.62
N LEU A 180 10.27 12.87 -0.02
CA LEU A 180 9.43 11.84 -0.63
C LEU A 180 8.73 10.98 0.43
N VAL A 181 9.45 10.64 1.50
CA VAL A 181 8.89 9.89 2.64
C VAL A 181 7.76 10.68 3.30
N ASN A 182 7.97 11.96 3.59
CA ASN A 182 6.96 12.83 4.18
C ASN A 182 5.73 12.99 3.28
N TYR A 183 5.90 13.07 1.95
CA TYR A 183 4.77 13.11 1.02
C TYR A 183 3.90 11.84 1.13
N ILE A 184 4.52 10.66 1.15
CA ILE A 184 3.82 9.37 1.29
C ILE A 184 3.13 9.26 2.65
N GLU A 185 3.81 9.64 3.74
CA GLU A 185 3.22 9.67 5.08
C GLU A 185 2.01 10.61 5.13
N ASN A 186 2.11 11.81 4.55
CA ASN A 186 1.00 12.76 4.54
C ASN A 186 -0.22 12.22 3.78
N LEU A 187 -0.02 11.57 2.63
CA LEU A 187 -1.10 10.89 1.91
C LEU A 187 -1.73 9.80 2.78
N ALA A 188 -0.94 8.83 3.25
CA ALA A 188 -1.50 7.70 4.01
C ALA A 188 -2.25 8.13 5.28
N PHE A 189 -1.68 9.04 6.07
CA PHE A 189 -2.32 9.51 7.30
C PHE A 189 -3.59 10.33 7.05
N LYS A 190 -3.76 10.92 5.87
CA LYS A 190 -5.02 11.56 5.45
C LYS A 190 -6.15 10.53 5.27
N HIS A 191 -5.82 9.31 4.83
CA HIS A 191 -6.78 8.20 4.70
C HIS A 191 -7.08 7.50 6.02
N PHE A 192 -6.20 7.63 7.02
CA PHE A 192 -6.46 7.07 8.35
C PHE A 192 -7.39 7.94 9.21
N ARG A 193 -7.66 9.19 8.79
CA ARG A 193 -8.63 10.05 9.49
C ARG A 193 -10.04 9.56 9.26
N PHE A 194 -10.77 9.34 10.35
CA PHE A 194 -12.18 8.97 10.29
C PHE A 194 -13.01 10.08 9.64
N ARG A 195 -13.90 9.68 8.74
CA ARG A 195 -14.84 10.58 8.04
C ARG A 195 -16.25 10.01 8.17
N GLU A 196 -17.13 10.74 8.85
CA GLU A 196 -18.49 10.29 9.18
C GLU A 196 -19.36 10.02 7.93
N GLY A 197 -19.20 10.83 6.88
CA GLY A 197 -19.92 10.67 5.61
C GLY A 197 -19.34 9.64 4.64
N ALA A 198 -18.12 9.15 4.87
CA ALA A 198 -17.46 8.23 3.93
C ALA A 198 -17.98 6.78 4.03
N GLN A 199 -18.76 6.46 5.07
CA GLN A 199 -19.19 5.10 5.39
C GLN A 199 -20.62 4.76 4.97
N THR A 200 -21.36 5.72 4.38
CA THR A 200 -22.79 5.57 4.07
C THR A 200 -23.11 5.50 2.58
N GLY A 201 -22.12 5.75 1.71
CA GLY A 201 -22.26 5.72 0.25
C GLY A 201 -21.96 4.34 -0.37
N PRO A 202 -22.30 4.14 -1.66
CA PRO A 202 -22.02 2.90 -2.40
C PRO A 202 -20.51 2.61 -2.51
N ASN A 203 -19.66 3.63 -2.38
CA ASN A 203 -18.20 3.49 -2.38
C ASN A 203 -17.61 3.22 -0.98
N ALA A 204 -18.39 3.16 0.09
CA ALA A 204 -17.88 3.01 1.46
C ALA A 204 -16.93 1.81 1.63
N GLN A 205 -17.27 0.67 1.02
CA GLN A 205 -16.39 -0.50 1.04
C GLN A 205 -15.05 -0.22 0.33
N ASN A 206 -15.08 0.49 -0.80
CA ASN A 206 -13.87 0.85 -1.54
C ASN A 206 -12.99 1.82 -0.75
N VAL A 207 -13.59 2.79 -0.03
CA VAL A 207 -12.84 3.69 0.88
C VAL A 207 -12.06 2.89 1.92
N ASN A 208 -12.69 1.88 2.53
CA ASN A 208 -12.01 1.01 3.51
C ASN A 208 -10.89 0.18 2.87
N ILE A 209 -11.08 -0.30 1.63
CA ILE A 209 -10.03 -1.00 0.87
C ILE A 209 -8.85 -0.06 0.58
N ILE A 210 -9.09 1.19 0.21
CA ILE A 210 -8.02 2.16 -0.04
C ILE A 210 -7.27 2.49 1.26
N ALA A 211 -7.98 2.67 2.38
CA ALA A 211 -7.34 2.85 3.68
C ALA A 211 -6.45 1.65 4.05
N ASP A 212 -6.89 0.42 3.75
CA ASP A 212 -6.10 -0.79 3.93
C ASP A 212 -4.85 -0.83 3.03
N LEU A 213 -4.96 -0.41 1.77
CA LEU A 213 -3.81 -0.30 0.87
C LEU A 213 -2.79 0.74 1.36
N TYR A 214 -3.24 1.89 1.86
CA TYR A 214 -2.34 2.87 2.49
C TYR A 214 -1.73 2.35 3.79
N ALA A 215 -2.45 1.51 4.56
CA ALA A 215 -1.88 0.82 5.70
C ALA A 215 -0.76 -0.14 5.27
N GLU A 216 -0.91 -0.84 4.13
CA GLU A 216 0.14 -1.69 3.53
C GLU A 216 1.33 -0.83 3.08
N VAL A 217 1.09 0.31 2.43
CA VAL A 217 2.14 1.31 2.07
C VAL A 217 2.95 1.71 3.30
N ILE A 218 2.29 2.06 4.40
CA ILE A 218 2.96 2.42 5.66
C ILE A 218 3.71 1.24 6.27
N GLY A 219 3.15 0.03 6.19
CA GLY A 219 3.81 -1.21 6.63
C GLY A 219 5.13 -1.45 5.91
N VAL A 220 5.16 -1.29 4.58
CA VAL A 220 6.38 -1.41 3.77
C VAL A 220 7.33 -0.24 4.03
N LEU A 221 6.83 0.99 4.11
CA LEU A 221 7.64 2.18 4.40
C LEU A 221 8.35 2.06 5.76
N ALA A 222 7.65 1.54 6.77
CA ALA A 222 8.19 1.32 8.10
C ALA A 222 9.37 0.36 8.11
N GLN A 223 9.51 -0.55 7.12
CA GLN A 223 10.71 -1.39 7.00
C GLN A 223 11.98 -0.55 6.80
N SER A 224 11.91 0.58 6.09
CA SER A 224 13.12 1.40 5.83
C SER A 224 13.16 2.69 6.64
N ARG A 225 12.00 3.17 7.12
CA ARG A 225 11.82 4.49 7.75
C ARG A 225 11.02 4.41 9.05
N PHE A 226 11.24 3.36 9.84
CA PHE A 226 10.47 3.09 11.07
C PHE A 226 10.34 4.28 12.01
N GLN A 227 11.43 4.99 12.32
CA GLN A 227 11.38 6.10 13.29
C GLN A 227 10.51 7.28 12.81
N SER A 228 10.46 7.53 11.50
CA SER A 228 9.60 8.57 10.91
C SER A 228 8.13 8.19 11.10
N VAL A 229 7.77 6.99 10.65
CA VAL A 229 6.41 6.43 10.78
C VAL A 229 5.96 6.38 12.24
N ARG A 230 6.81 5.86 13.14
CA ARG A 230 6.54 5.82 14.60
C ARG A 230 6.27 7.21 15.15
N LYS A 231 7.15 8.17 14.85
CA LYS A 231 7.00 9.55 15.35
C LYS A 231 5.70 10.17 14.86
N ARG A 232 5.37 10.00 13.58
CA ARG A 232 4.13 10.50 12.97
C ARG A 232 2.90 9.87 13.62
N PHE A 233 2.87 8.54 13.74
CA PHE A 233 1.78 7.80 14.37
C PHE A 233 1.56 8.20 15.83
N MET A 234 2.63 8.23 16.64
CA MET A 234 2.52 8.56 18.06
C MET A 234 2.06 10.01 18.27
N ALA A 235 2.46 10.93 17.38
CA ALA A 235 1.98 12.32 17.42
C ALA A 235 0.46 12.40 17.16
N GLU A 236 -0.05 11.77 16.11
CA GLU A 236 -1.48 11.75 15.78
C GLU A 236 -2.29 11.03 16.87
N LEU A 237 -1.79 9.91 17.40
CA LEU A 237 -2.45 9.17 18.48
C LEU A 237 -2.52 10.01 19.76
N LYS A 238 -1.44 10.72 20.10
CA LYS A 238 -1.41 11.62 21.26
C LYS A 238 -2.40 12.78 21.08
N GLU A 239 -2.48 13.34 19.88
CA GLU A 239 -3.46 14.40 19.56
C GLU A 239 -4.89 13.90 19.76
N LEU A 240 -5.24 12.74 19.20
CA LEU A 240 -6.59 12.16 19.34
C LEU A 240 -6.93 11.84 20.80
N ARG A 241 -5.96 11.32 21.57
CA ARG A 241 -6.12 11.05 23.00
C ARG A 241 -6.33 12.30 23.84
N SER A 242 -5.90 13.47 23.37
CA SER A 242 -6.10 14.75 24.07
C SER A 242 -7.48 15.36 23.85
N LYS A 243 -8.23 14.88 22.85
CA LYS A 243 -9.59 15.33 22.54
C LYS A 243 -10.60 14.71 23.51
N GLU A 244 -11.75 15.36 23.68
CA GLU A 244 -12.81 14.82 24.54
C GLU A 244 -13.29 13.45 24.04
N PRO A 245 -13.53 12.49 24.97
CA PRO A 245 -14.08 11.19 24.61
C PRO A 245 -15.45 11.34 23.96
N SER A 246 -15.55 10.92 22.71
CA SER A 246 -16.78 10.90 21.92
C SER A 246 -16.76 9.71 20.96
N PRO A 247 -17.91 9.27 20.43
CA PRO A 247 -17.93 8.23 19.41
C PRO A 247 -17.02 8.56 18.22
N ILE A 248 -16.99 9.82 17.77
CA ILE A 248 -16.14 10.26 16.66
C ILE A 248 -14.66 10.11 17.02
N THR A 249 -14.26 10.52 18.23
CA THR A 249 -12.88 10.36 18.73
C THR A 249 -12.50 8.88 18.80
N THR A 250 -13.40 8.02 19.31
CA THR A 250 -13.21 6.55 19.36
C THR A 250 -12.97 5.98 17.97
N HIS A 251 -13.82 6.30 16.98
CA HIS A 251 -13.65 5.82 15.60
C HIS A 251 -12.39 6.38 14.94
N SER A 252 -12.02 7.64 15.24
CA SER A 252 -10.77 8.23 14.76
C SER A 252 -9.54 7.50 15.28
N ILE A 253 -9.53 7.13 16.56
CA ILE A 253 -8.46 6.34 17.15
C ILE A 253 -8.42 4.95 16.52
N ILE A 254 -9.56 4.27 16.38
CA ILE A 254 -9.63 2.93 15.76
C ILE A 254 -9.10 2.98 14.32
N SER A 255 -9.54 3.97 13.52
CA SER A 255 -9.08 4.16 12.14
C SER A 255 -7.56 4.38 12.06
N LEU A 256 -6.99 5.19 12.97
CA LEU A 256 -5.55 5.37 13.07
C LEU A 256 -4.81 4.07 13.43
N LEU A 257 -5.33 3.28 14.37
CA LEU A 257 -4.76 1.99 14.75
C LEU A 257 -4.75 1.00 13.57
N MET A 258 -5.84 0.95 12.80
CA MET A 258 -5.93 0.11 11.60
C MET A 258 -4.91 0.48 10.54
N GLY A 259 -4.52 1.76 10.46
CA GLY A 259 -3.43 2.24 9.59
C GLY A 259 -2.07 1.60 9.84
N MET A 260 -1.86 1.00 11.03
CA MET A 260 -0.61 0.33 11.40
C MET A 260 -0.68 -1.20 11.32
N LYS A 261 -1.80 -1.80 10.88
CA LYS A 261 -2.01 -3.26 10.93
C LYS A 261 -0.99 -4.08 10.12
N PHE A 262 -0.41 -3.49 9.08
CA PHE A 262 0.62 -4.13 8.25
C PHE A 262 2.05 -3.86 8.73
N PHE A 263 2.24 -3.22 9.89
CA PHE A 263 3.56 -3.10 10.49
C PHE A 263 4.16 -4.49 10.75
N ARG A 264 5.37 -4.73 10.27
CA ARG A 264 6.10 -5.98 10.47
C ARG A 264 7.36 -5.71 11.28
N VAL A 265 7.51 -6.44 12.38
CA VAL A 265 8.71 -6.39 13.22
C VAL A 265 9.88 -6.96 12.43
N LYS A 266 10.97 -6.21 12.39
CA LYS A 266 12.25 -6.73 11.91
C LYS A 266 12.95 -7.50 13.02
N MET A 267 13.29 -8.75 12.73
CA MET A 267 13.97 -9.63 13.68
C MET A 267 15.47 -9.32 13.79
N VAL A 268 16.04 -8.69 12.77
CA VAL A 268 17.46 -8.32 12.70
C VAL A 268 17.65 -6.93 12.07
N PRO A 269 18.66 -6.16 12.50
CA PRO A 269 19.50 -6.40 13.67
C PRO A 269 18.73 -6.18 15.00
N ILE A 270 19.33 -6.54 16.14
CA ILE A 270 18.64 -6.58 17.44
C ILE A 270 18.09 -5.20 17.85
N GLU A 271 18.77 -4.13 17.47
CA GLU A 271 18.38 -2.75 17.75
C GLU A 271 17.05 -2.39 17.06
N GLU A 272 16.81 -2.90 15.84
CA GLU A 272 15.56 -2.69 15.11
C GLU A 272 14.40 -3.51 15.71
N PHE A 273 14.71 -4.71 16.20
CA PHE A 273 13.77 -5.53 16.96
C PHE A 273 13.34 -4.84 18.26
N GLU A 274 14.31 -4.38 19.06
CA GLU A 274 14.06 -3.66 20.32
C GLU A 274 13.28 -2.37 20.08
N ALA A 275 13.62 -1.60 19.05
CA ALA A 275 12.88 -0.38 18.69
C ALA A 275 11.42 -0.68 18.32
N SER A 276 11.16 -1.78 17.62
CA SER A 276 9.80 -2.23 17.27
C SER A 276 9.00 -2.60 18.54
N PHE A 277 9.62 -3.31 19.49
CA PHE A 277 8.97 -3.67 20.74
C PHE A 277 8.82 -2.49 21.70
N GLN A 278 9.69 -1.49 21.65
CA GLN A 278 9.51 -0.24 22.38
C GLN A 278 8.24 0.49 21.91
N PHE A 279 8.04 0.59 20.60
CA PHE A 279 6.78 1.10 20.03
C PHE A 279 5.57 0.28 20.49
N MET A 280 5.65 -1.04 20.41
CA MET A 280 4.56 -1.90 20.87
C MET A 280 4.27 -1.74 22.37
N GLN A 281 5.29 -1.53 23.21
CA GLN A 281 5.12 -1.26 24.64
C GLN A 281 4.42 0.07 24.93
N GLU A 282 4.66 1.11 24.12
CA GLU A 282 3.91 2.37 24.21
C GLU A 282 2.43 2.15 23.90
N CYS A 283 2.11 1.39 22.85
CA CYS A 283 0.74 0.98 22.54
C CYS A 283 0.15 0.09 23.64
N ALA A 284 0.94 -0.81 24.24
CA ALA A 284 0.49 -1.69 25.33
C ALA A 284 0.14 -0.91 26.58
N THR A 285 0.92 0.12 26.90
CA THR A 285 0.63 1.04 28.00
C THR A 285 -0.73 1.69 27.76
N TYR A 286 -0.99 2.18 26.54
CA TYR A 286 -2.30 2.72 26.19
C TYR A 286 -3.44 1.69 26.27
N PHE A 287 -3.21 0.44 25.87
CA PHE A 287 -4.17 -0.66 26.02
C PHE A 287 -4.56 -0.92 27.47
N LEU A 288 -3.62 -0.81 28.42
CA LEU A 288 -3.89 -0.97 29.84
C LEU A 288 -4.66 0.23 30.41
N GLU A 289 -4.34 1.45 29.97
CA GLU A 289 -4.98 2.70 30.42
C GLU A 289 -6.41 2.89 29.90
N VAL A 290 -6.68 2.48 28.66
CA VAL A 290 -7.94 2.79 27.98
C VAL A 290 -9.12 2.02 28.58
N LYS A 291 -10.22 2.75 28.84
CA LYS A 291 -11.48 2.19 29.38
C LYS A 291 -12.47 1.82 28.28
N ASP A 292 -12.42 2.52 27.15
CA ASP A 292 -13.27 2.26 26.00
C ASP A 292 -13.01 0.84 25.45
N LYS A 293 -14.07 0.04 25.31
CA LYS A 293 -13.96 -1.36 24.89
C LYS A 293 -13.54 -1.50 23.42
N ASP A 294 -13.99 -0.59 22.55
CA ASP A 294 -13.80 -0.70 21.11
C ASP A 294 -12.37 -0.30 20.75
N ILE A 295 -11.81 0.72 21.41
CA ILE A 295 -10.38 1.03 21.32
C ILE A 295 -9.53 -0.14 21.85
N LYS A 296 -9.94 -0.73 22.98
CA LYS A 296 -9.23 -1.88 23.57
C LYS A 296 -9.23 -3.08 22.62
N HIS A 297 -10.35 -3.35 21.96
CA HIS A 297 -10.47 -4.40 20.94
C HIS A 297 -9.61 -4.11 19.70
N ALA A 298 -9.60 -2.87 19.22
CA ALA A 298 -8.76 -2.47 18.08
C ALA A 298 -7.26 -2.59 18.39
N LEU A 299 -6.81 -2.18 19.58
CA LEU A 299 -5.43 -2.37 20.03
C LEU A 299 -5.05 -3.85 20.12
N ALA A 300 -5.96 -4.69 20.63
CA ALA A 300 -5.71 -6.14 20.68
C ALA A 300 -5.59 -6.73 19.27
N GLY A 301 -6.46 -6.34 18.34
CA GLY A 301 -6.37 -6.72 16.94
C GLY A 301 -5.04 -6.30 16.31
N LEU A 302 -4.61 -5.05 16.55
CA LEU A 302 -3.31 -4.55 16.07
C LEU A 302 -2.13 -5.40 16.59
N PHE A 303 -2.13 -5.73 17.89
CA PHE A 303 -1.08 -6.60 18.45
C PHE A 303 -1.08 -7.98 17.81
N VAL A 304 -2.25 -8.57 17.57
CA VAL A 304 -2.36 -9.89 16.90
C VAL A 304 -1.79 -9.82 15.49
N GLU A 305 -2.18 -8.83 14.69
CA GLU A 305 -1.69 -8.65 13.32
C GLU A 305 -0.16 -8.53 13.26
N ILE A 306 0.44 -7.82 14.22
CA ILE A 306 1.89 -7.65 14.31
C ILE A 306 2.59 -8.92 14.84
N LEU A 307 2.01 -9.57 15.85
CA LEU A 307 2.65 -10.70 16.55
C LEU A 307 2.52 -12.03 15.81
N VAL A 308 1.49 -12.25 14.99
CA VAL A 308 1.31 -13.52 14.27
C VAL A 308 2.53 -13.88 13.39
N PRO A 309 3.05 -12.97 12.54
CA PRO A 309 4.28 -13.24 11.78
C PRO A 309 5.51 -13.44 12.66
N VAL A 310 5.58 -12.75 13.80
CA VAL A 310 6.67 -12.93 14.77
C VAL A 310 6.60 -14.34 15.35
N ALA A 311 5.43 -14.78 15.83
CA ALA A 311 5.22 -16.12 16.36
C ALA A 311 5.61 -17.23 15.37
N ALA A 312 5.40 -17.01 14.07
CA ALA A 312 5.76 -17.97 13.02
C ALA A 312 7.28 -18.12 12.82
N THR A 313 8.09 -17.14 13.23
CA THR A 313 9.53 -17.07 12.93
C THR A 313 10.43 -16.97 14.16
N VAL A 314 9.87 -16.61 15.31
CA VAL A 314 10.58 -16.38 16.57
C VAL A 314 11.26 -17.67 17.04
N LYS A 315 12.55 -17.56 17.39
CA LYS A 315 13.34 -18.66 17.94
C LYS A 315 14.04 -18.20 19.21
N ASN A 316 15.16 -17.52 19.06
CA ASN A 316 15.99 -17.09 20.18
C ASN A 316 15.57 -15.72 20.72
N GLU A 317 14.79 -14.97 19.93
CA GLU A 317 14.31 -13.63 20.23
C GLU A 317 13.34 -13.62 21.42
N VAL A 318 12.70 -14.74 21.75
CA VAL A 318 11.92 -14.90 23.01
C VAL A 318 12.77 -14.70 24.26
N ASN A 319 14.10 -14.78 24.14
CA ASN A 319 15.03 -14.52 25.24
C ASN A 319 15.42 -13.04 25.34
N VAL A 320 15.01 -12.20 24.39
CA VAL A 320 15.29 -10.76 24.41
C VAL A 320 14.40 -10.09 25.47
N PRO A 321 14.96 -9.27 26.37
CA PRO A 321 14.22 -8.67 27.47
C PRO A 321 12.97 -7.88 27.05
N CYS A 322 13.01 -7.13 25.94
CA CYS A 322 11.88 -6.30 25.52
C CYS A 322 10.62 -7.11 25.18
N LEU A 323 10.78 -8.28 24.54
CA LEU A 323 9.67 -9.19 24.23
C LEU A 323 9.16 -9.87 25.50
N LYS A 324 10.06 -10.33 26.37
CA LYS A 324 9.66 -10.92 27.67
C LYS A 324 8.84 -9.93 28.49
N THR A 325 9.33 -8.71 28.67
CA THR A 325 8.62 -7.65 29.41
C THR A 325 7.28 -7.30 28.76
N PHE A 326 7.20 -7.26 27.43
CA PHE A 326 5.95 -7.02 26.72
C PHE A 326 4.90 -8.12 26.99
N VAL A 327 5.30 -9.39 26.97
CA VAL A 327 4.41 -10.51 27.29
C VAL A 327 3.94 -10.45 28.74
N GLU A 328 4.86 -10.30 29.68
CA GLU A 328 4.56 -10.24 31.12
C GLU A 328 3.63 -9.05 31.46
N MET A 329 3.82 -7.91 30.80
CA MET A 329 2.99 -6.72 30.95
C MET A 329 1.52 -6.95 30.55
N LEU A 330 1.27 -7.72 29.49
CA LEU A 330 -0.07 -7.84 28.91
C LEU A 330 -0.81 -9.13 29.27
N TYR A 331 -0.10 -10.24 29.48
CA TYR A 331 -0.73 -11.57 29.51
C TYR A 331 -1.81 -11.70 30.58
N SER A 332 -1.46 -11.47 31.86
CA SER A 332 -2.40 -11.68 32.99
C SER A 332 -3.65 -10.80 32.85
N HIS A 333 -3.47 -9.51 32.58
CA HIS A 333 -4.58 -8.57 32.45
C HIS A 333 -5.48 -8.93 31.25
N THR A 334 -4.89 -9.34 30.12
CA THR A 334 -5.65 -9.71 28.92
C THR A 334 -6.43 -11.01 29.16
N LEU A 335 -5.82 -12.00 29.83
CA LEU A 335 -6.46 -13.25 30.21
C LEU A 335 -7.67 -13.01 31.11
N ASP A 336 -7.51 -12.18 32.15
CA ASP A 336 -8.59 -11.83 33.07
C ASP A 336 -9.77 -11.16 32.34
N LEU A 337 -9.50 -10.25 31.41
CA LEU A 337 -10.53 -9.63 30.61
C LEU A 337 -11.21 -10.60 29.64
N CYS A 338 -10.45 -11.57 29.10
CA CYS A 338 -10.94 -12.57 28.16
C CYS A 338 -11.99 -13.51 28.79
N THR A 339 -11.97 -13.70 30.13
CA THR A 339 -13.00 -14.47 30.84
C THR A 339 -14.42 -13.85 30.71
N LYS A 340 -14.49 -12.55 30.41
CA LYS A 340 -15.77 -11.84 30.22
C LYS A 340 -16.25 -12.06 28.78
N LYS A 341 -17.44 -12.64 28.61
CA LYS A 341 -18.04 -12.95 27.29
C LYS A 341 -17.96 -11.80 26.27
N LYS A 342 -18.18 -10.56 26.70
CA LYS A 342 -18.12 -9.36 25.83
C LYS A 342 -16.75 -9.04 25.24
N HIS A 343 -15.66 -9.55 25.83
CA HIS A 343 -14.29 -9.31 25.36
C HIS A 343 -13.62 -10.58 24.81
N SER A 344 -14.14 -11.75 25.16
CA SER A 344 -13.54 -13.05 24.82
C SER A 344 -13.13 -13.15 23.35
N LEU A 345 -14.06 -12.93 22.40
CA LEU A 345 -13.74 -13.09 20.96
C LEU A 345 -12.64 -12.16 20.46
N ALA A 346 -12.55 -10.94 21.00
CA ALA A 346 -11.56 -9.96 20.57
C ALA A 346 -10.19 -10.16 21.26
N LEU A 347 -10.18 -10.61 22.51
CA LEU A 347 -8.95 -10.72 23.31
C LEU A 347 -8.33 -12.12 23.27
N PHE A 348 -9.12 -13.16 23.03
CA PHE A 348 -8.61 -14.53 23.00
C PHE A 348 -7.46 -14.72 21.99
N PRO A 349 -7.54 -14.20 20.74
CA PRO A 349 -6.41 -14.30 19.81
C PRO A 349 -5.14 -13.62 20.33
N LEU A 350 -5.27 -12.52 21.08
CA LEU A 350 -4.13 -11.85 21.69
C LEU A 350 -3.50 -12.69 22.79
N VAL A 351 -4.30 -13.28 23.68
CA VAL A 351 -3.81 -14.21 24.72
C VAL A 351 -3.02 -15.35 24.08
N THR A 352 -3.57 -15.96 23.02
CA THR A 352 -2.89 -17.02 22.26
C THR A 352 -1.57 -16.54 21.68
N CYS A 353 -1.55 -15.39 21.00
CA CYS A 353 -0.33 -14.84 20.39
C CYS A 353 0.75 -14.55 21.44
N LEU A 354 0.37 -13.96 22.58
CA LEU A 354 1.28 -13.67 23.69
C LEU A 354 1.93 -14.95 24.24
N LEU A 355 1.19 -16.06 24.33
CA LEU A 355 1.79 -17.36 24.68
C LEU A 355 2.74 -17.86 23.60
N CYS A 356 2.35 -17.80 22.33
CA CYS A 356 3.19 -18.29 21.22
C CYS A 356 4.54 -17.58 21.13
N VAL A 357 4.61 -16.29 21.47
CA VAL A 357 5.87 -15.52 21.49
C VAL A 357 6.55 -15.50 22.86
N SER A 358 6.01 -16.21 23.86
CA SER A 358 6.58 -16.28 25.20
C SER A 358 7.70 -17.32 25.30
N GLN A 359 8.48 -17.23 26.39
CA GLN A 359 9.48 -18.24 26.71
C GLN A 359 8.82 -19.57 27.07
N LYS A 360 9.48 -20.68 26.75
CA LYS A 360 8.98 -22.05 27.04
C LYS A 360 8.49 -22.24 28.49
N PRO A 361 9.18 -21.78 29.55
CA PRO A 361 8.67 -21.92 30.92
C PRO A 361 7.35 -21.17 31.14
N PHE A 362 7.25 -19.94 30.63
CA PHE A 362 6.03 -19.13 30.71
C PHE A 362 4.86 -19.79 29.99
N PHE A 363 5.11 -20.31 28.78
CA PHE A 363 4.12 -21.08 28.02
C PHE A 363 3.60 -22.28 28.81
N LEU A 364 4.51 -23.15 29.29
CA LEU A 364 4.15 -24.38 30.00
C LEU A 364 3.43 -24.14 31.33
N GLN A 365 3.64 -22.97 31.95
CA GLN A 365 2.93 -22.60 33.16
C GLN A 365 1.50 -22.11 32.87
N ASN A 366 1.27 -21.49 31.71
CA ASN A 366 0.04 -20.73 31.43
C ASN A 366 -0.88 -21.32 30.34
N TRP A 367 -0.43 -22.33 29.59
CA TRP A 367 -1.21 -22.93 28.49
C TRP A 367 -2.49 -23.67 28.93
N HIS A 368 -2.57 -24.10 30.19
CA HIS A 368 -3.68 -24.92 30.68
C HIS A 368 -5.06 -24.24 30.63
N TYR A 369 -5.11 -22.90 30.50
CA TYR A 369 -6.36 -22.16 30.28
C TYR A 369 -7.00 -22.41 28.89
N PHE A 370 -6.31 -23.11 28.00
CA PHE A 370 -6.78 -23.50 26.66
C PHE A 370 -7.28 -24.94 26.59
N LEU A 371 -7.22 -25.68 27.71
CA LEU A 371 -7.82 -27.00 27.91
C LEU A 371 -9.18 -26.86 28.58
#